data_AF-A0A957JBM8-F1
#
_entry.id   AF-A0A957JBM8-F1
#
_cell.length_a   1.000
_cell.length_b   1.000
_cell.length_c   1.000
_cell.angle_alpha   90.00
_cell.angle_beta   90.00
_cell.angle_gamma   90.00
#
_symmetry.space_group_name_H-M   'P 1'
#
loop_
_entity.id
_entity.type
_entity.pdbx_description
1 polymer ?
#
loop_
_entity_poly.entity_id
_entity_poly.type
_entity_poly.pdbx_seq_one_letter_code
_entity_poly.pdbx_strand_id
1 'polypeptide(L)'
;INGRILLRRPSTLFELRSMVPGYIISLIGNRGAVVETFGSLVQGLWSSGQDGYGNIAIIGAGPDHVLTREDLDIELRGHILVAGHVHDINVLRTAEDMGIRGVVVGSVPGALCQLADRFRMPVLVTDHIGKQPMSSRTYELLQGASDREATLLGAPQFSRSHRPELIIPLPANQDMGLSAGPDKALAEGQTVRLTREPYRGAYGRVKSIPATTRLLPNGVRSRGALVELSNGSTVFVADRNMEIIT
;
A
#
# COMPACT_ATOMS: atom_id res chain seq x y z
N ILE A 1 -4.57 -34.95 44.75
CA ILE A 1 -3.98 -33.59 44.78
C ILE A 1 -3.34 -33.37 43.42
N ASN A 2 -3.97 -32.59 42.52
CA ASN A 2 -3.48 -32.37 41.16
C ASN A 2 -2.93 -30.95 41.05
N GLY A 3 -1.68 -30.77 41.50
CA GLY A 3 -0.97 -29.51 41.36
C GLY A 3 -0.49 -29.32 39.92
N ARG A 4 -0.73 -28.13 39.35
CA ARG A 4 -0.11 -27.68 38.10
C ARG A 4 0.77 -26.48 38.39
N ILE A 5 1.92 -26.43 37.74
CA ILE A 5 2.86 -25.29 37.77
C ILE A 5 2.86 -24.65 36.38
N LEU A 6 2.66 -23.33 36.34
CA LEU A 6 2.78 -22.51 35.12
C LEU A 6 4.06 -21.68 35.23
N LEU A 7 5.03 -21.95 34.36
CA LEU A 7 6.26 -21.18 34.23
C LEU A 7 6.10 -20.20 33.07
N ARG A 8 6.13 -18.90 33.36
CA ARG A 8 6.11 -17.83 32.33
C ARG A 8 7.51 -17.22 32.22
N ARG A 9 8.09 -17.27 31.03
CA ARG A 9 9.34 -16.57 30.72
C ARG A 9 9.12 -15.04 30.84
N PRO A 10 10.06 -14.28 31.40
CA PRO A 10 9.98 -12.81 31.39
C PRO A 10 9.81 -12.29 29.96
N SER A 11 8.97 -11.27 29.78
CA SER A 11 8.80 -10.61 28.49
C SER A 11 10.06 -9.83 28.14
N THR A 12 10.56 -10.02 26.92
CA THR A 12 11.66 -9.20 26.37
C THR A 12 11.10 -7.87 25.89
N LEU A 13 11.72 -6.76 26.29
CA LEU A 13 11.45 -5.45 25.70
C LEU A 13 12.03 -5.40 24.28
N PHE A 14 11.23 -4.90 23.35
CA PHE A 14 11.68 -4.62 21.99
C PHE A 14 11.23 -3.21 21.62
N GLU A 15 12.09 -2.50 20.90
CA GLU A 15 11.81 -1.15 20.43
C GLU A 15 11.15 -1.23 19.04
N LEU A 16 9.95 -0.67 18.93
CA LEU A 16 9.25 -0.48 17.66
C LEU A 16 9.29 0.99 17.31
N ARG A 17 9.64 1.29 16.07
CA ARG A 17 9.50 2.64 15.54
C ARG A 17 8.05 2.84 15.07
N SER A 18 7.47 4.00 15.36
CA SER A 18 6.16 4.39 14.83
C SER A 18 6.13 4.42 13.30
N MET A 19 7.29 4.68 12.71
CA MET A 19 7.54 4.91 11.28
C MET A 19 6.84 6.13 10.69
N VAL A 20 5.69 6.54 11.22
CA VAL A 20 5.01 7.79 10.89
C VAL A 20 5.04 8.79 12.06
N PRO A 21 5.17 10.10 11.80
CA PRO A 21 4.91 11.13 12.79
C PRO A 21 3.40 11.18 13.09
N GLY A 22 3.03 11.44 14.35
CA GLY A 22 1.63 11.45 14.75
C GLY A 22 1.41 11.67 16.24
N TYR A 23 0.14 11.57 16.65
CA TYR A 23 -0.30 11.72 18.03
C TYR A 23 -0.60 10.35 18.66
N ILE A 24 -0.18 10.15 19.90
CA ILE A 24 -0.59 8.96 20.66
C ILE A 24 -2.03 9.17 21.13
N ILE A 25 -2.98 8.43 20.56
CA ILE A 25 -4.41 8.54 20.90
C ILE A 25 -4.88 7.47 21.89
N SER A 26 -4.11 6.40 22.07
CA SER A 26 -4.42 5.33 23.03
C SER A 26 -3.18 4.52 23.40
N LEU A 27 -3.18 3.94 24.60
CA LEU A 27 -2.15 3.02 25.07
C LEU A 27 -2.71 1.60 25.16
N ILE A 28 -1.97 0.64 24.62
CA ILE A 28 -2.31 -0.79 24.65
C ILE A 28 -1.62 -1.44 25.84
N GLY A 29 -1.97 -1.01 27.06
CA GLY A 29 -1.30 -1.45 28.30
C GLY A 29 0.22 -1.40 28.16
N ASN A 30 0.92 -2.47 28.57
CA ASN A 30 2.38 -2.58 28.46
C ASN A 30 2.86 -3.15 27.10
N ARG A 31 2.05 -3.06 26.04
CA ARG A 31 2.35 -3.69 24.72
C ARG A 31 2.62 -2.71 23.60
N GLY A 32 2.13 -1.47 23.70
CA GLY A 32 2.31 -0.48 22.64
C GLY A 32 1.37 0.71 22.77
N ALA A 33 1.33 1.53 21.72
CA ALA A 33 0.49 2.71 21.60
C ALA A 33 -0.19 2.73 20.22
N VAL A 34 -1.33 3.38 20.15
CA VAL A 34 -2.01 3.70 18.88
C VAL A 34 -1.57 5.11 18.49
N VAL A 35 -0.95 5.23 17.31
CA VAL A 35 -0.52 6.50 16.74
C VAL A 35 -1.50 6.90 15.63
N GLU A 36 -2.04 8.11 15.74
CA GLU A 36 -2.87 8.73 14.71
C GLU A 36 -2.02 9.70 13.89
N THR A 37 -2.12 9.62 12.57
CA THR A 37 -1.41 10.48 11.63
C THR A 37 -2.36 10.99 10.55
N PHE A 38 -2.02 12.14 9.96
CA PHE A 38 -2.76 12.76 8.88
C PHE A 38 -1.88 12.79 7.63
N GLY A 39 -2.43 12.36 6.50
CA GLY A 39 -1.64 12.26 5.29
C GLY A 39 -2.36 11.60 4.14
N SER A 40 -1.62 11.36 3.06
CA SER A 40 -2.05 10.54 1.95
C SER A 40 -1.65 9.09 2.17
N LEU A 41 -2.52 8.17 1.77
CA LEU A 41 -2.29 6.73 1.80
C LEU A 41 -2.36 6.17 0.38
N VAL A 42 -1.33 5.42 -0.03
CA VAL A 42 -1.34 4.65 -1.28
C VAL A 42 -1.29 3.18 -0.90
N GLN A 43 -2.31 2.41 -1.28
CA GLN A 43 -2.32 0.96 -1.04
C GLN A 43 -1.74 0.21 -2.23
N GLY A 44 -0.72 -0.60 -1.96
CA GLY A 44 -0.10 -1.46 -2.94
C GLY A 44 -0.86 -2.75 -3.21
N LEU A 45 -0.59 -3.31 -4.39
CA LEU A 45 -0.96 -4.67 -4.78
C LEU A 45 -0.03 -5.71 -4.14
N TRP A 46 1.27 -5.43 -4.11
CA TRP A 46 2.31 -6.36 -3.65
C TRP A 46 3.51 -5.59 -3.09
N SER A 47 4.24 -6.19 -2.16
CA SER A 47 5.56 -5.70 -1.75
C SER A 47 6.51 -6.83 -1.38
N SER A 48 7.81 -6.53 -1.30
CA SER A 48 8.84 -7.47 -0.82
C SER A 48 8.82 -7.70 0.71
N GLY A 49 7.86 -7.10 1.42
CA GLY A 49 7.61 -7.34 2.85
C GLY A 49 8.54 -6.64 3.84
N GLN A 50 9.50 -5.84 3.38
CA GLN A 50 10.31 -4.96 4.25
C GLN A 50 9.62 -3.61 4.45
N ASP A 51 10.05 -2.88 5.48
CA ASP A 51 9.63 -1.50 5.73
C ASP A 51 10.74 -0.52 5.30
N GLY A 52 10.34 0.67 4.87
CA GLY A 52 11.24 1.72 4.38
C GLY A 52 10.77 3.11 4.79
N TYR A 53 11.72 4.04 4.86
CA TYR A 53 11.45 5.43 5.18
C TYR A 53 12.51 6.32 4.52
N GLY A 54 12.05 7.41 3.90
CA GLY A 54 12.86 8.38 3.19
C GLY A 54 12.02 9.39 2.42
N ASN A 55 12.67 10.35 1.76
CA ASN A 55 11.99 11.32 0.91
C ASN A 55 11.63 10.71 -0.44
N ILE A 56 10.47 11.08 -0.99
CA ILE A 56 10.04 10.64 -2.31
C ILE A 56 10.88 11.34 -3.38
N ALA A 57 11.47 10.57 -4.29
CA ALA A 57 12.08 11.06 -5.52
C ALA A 57 11.36 10.47 -6.74
N ILE A 58 10.84 11.34 -7.61
CA ILE A 58 10.20 10.93 -8.86
C ILE A 58 11.24 10.70 -9.93
N ILE A 59 11.23 9.52 -10.53
CA ILE A 59 12.19 9.13 -11.56
C ILE A 59 11.50 9.06 -12.92
N GLY A 60 12.08 9.77 -13.89
CA GLY A 60 11.58 9.86 -15.25
C GLY A 60 10.45 10.87 -15.45
N ALA A 61 9.93 10.92 -16.68
CA ALA A 61 8.99 11.96 -17.09
C ALA A 61 7.51 11.57 -16.91
N GLY A 62 7.19 10.31 -16.59
CA GLY A 62 5.80 9.85 -16.60
C GLY A 62 5.54 8.47 -15.99
N PRO A 63 4.25 8.08 -15.93
CA PRO A 63 3.79 6.85 -15.26
C PRO A 63 4.20 5.56 -15.97
N ASP A 64 4.73 5.64 -17.19
CA ASP A 64 5.24 4.53 -17.98
C ASP A 64 6.78 4.47 -17.99
N HIS A 65 7.47 5.36 -17.27
CA HIS A 65 8.93 5.37 -17.24
C HIS A 65 9.49 4.06 -16.66
N VAL A 66 10.51 3.53 -17.33
CA VAL A 66 11.21 2.32 -16.92
C VAL A 66 12.36 2.74 -16.02
N LEU A 67 12.38 2.32 -14.75
CA LEU A 67 13.54 2.55 -13.89
C LEU A 67 14.74 1.76 -14.42
N THR A 68 15.78 2.46 -14.86
CA THR A 68 17.04 1.85 -15.33
C THR A 68 18.20 2.19 -14.39
N ARG A 69 19.41 1.71 -14.70
CA ARG A 69 20.60 2.01 -13.90
C ARG A 69 21.09 3.44 -14.10
N GLU A 70 20.87 3.99 -15.29
CA GLU A 70 21.27 5.34 -15.67
C GLU A 70 20.46 6.41 -14.91
N ASP A 71 19.26 6.04 -14.44
CA ASP A 71 18.44 6.88 -13.56
C ASP A 71 18.96 6.93 -12.11
N LEU A 72 19.92 6.08 -11.74
CA LEU A 72 20.41 5.97 -10.36
C LEU A 72 21.67 6.83 -10.18
N ASP A 73 21.52 7.93 -9.44
CA ASP A 73 22.62 8.80 -9.02
C ASP A 73 22.87 8.75 -7.49
N ILE A 74 24.00 9.31 -7.06
CA ILE A 74 24.40 9.31 -5.64
C ILE A 74 23.51 10.22 -4.77
N GLU A 75 22.83 11.21 -5.36
CA GLU A 75 21.96 12.17 -4.66
C GLU A 75 20.67 11.49 -4.20
N LEU A 76 20.24 10.44 -4.91
CA LEU A 76 19.10 9.59 -4.55
C LEU A 76 19.34 8.72 -3.30
N ARG A 77 20.55 8.72 -2.72
CA ARG A 77 20.79 8.01 -1.46
C ARG A 77 19.84 8.50 -0.37
N GLY A 78 19.22 7.58 0.36
CA GLY A 78 18.26 7.93 1.40
C GLY A 78 16.82 8.14 0.91
N HIS A 79 16.59 8.17 -0.41
CA HIS A 79 15.25 8.39 -0.97
C HIS A 79 14.44 7.11 -1.14
N ILE A 80 13.13 7.27 -1.27
CA ILE A 80 12.20 6.28 -1.82
C ILE A 80 11.95 6.69 -3.27
N LEU A 81 12.36 5.84 -4.21
CA LEU A 81 12.19 6.13 -5.63
C LEU A 81 10.79 5.78 -6.10
N VAL A 82 10.21 6.61 -6.95
CA VAL A 82 8.94 6.35 -7.64
C VAL A 82 9.18 6.33 -9.13
N ALA A 83 8.80 5.24 -9.80
CA ALA A 83 8.88 5.11 -11.25
C ALA A 83 7.67 4.35 -11.80
N GLY A 84 7.49 4.35 -13.12
CA GLY A 84 6.39 3.62 -13.76
C GLY A 84 6.51 2.11 -13.54
N HIS A 85 7.68 1.54 -13.81
CA HIS A 85 7.92 0.11 -13.65
C HIS A 85 9.42 -0.25 -13.61
N VAL A 86 9.75 -1.45 -13.15
CA VAL A 86 11.13 -1.98 -13.14
C VAL A 86 11.16 -3.39 -13.74
N HIS A 87 12.09 -3.63 -14.67
CA HIS A 87 12.19 -4.92 -15.39
C HIS A 87 13.51 -5.66 -15.17
N ASP A 88 14.50 -5.01 -14.56
CA ASP A 88 15.80 -5.60 -14.31
C ASP A 88 16.09 -5.65 -12.81
N ILE A 89 16.31 -6.86 -12.29
CA ILE A 89 16.68 -7.08 -10.89
C ILE A 89 18.00 -6.40 -10.53
N ASN A 90 18.88 -6.20 -11.50
CA ASN A 90 20.15 -5.56 -11.26
C ASN A 90 20.02 -4.06 -10.97
N VAL A 91 18.93 -3.42 -11.42
CA VAL A 91 18.59 -2.04 -11.05
C VAL A 91 18.25 -1.98 -9.57
N LEU A 92 17.42 -2.92 -9.09
CA LEU A 92 17.09 -3.02 -7.66
C LEU A 92 18.32 -3.33 -6.79
N ARG A 93 19.24 -4.17 -7.27
CA ARG A 93 20.50 -4.42 -6.58
C ARG A 93 21.37 -3.17 -6.49
N THR A 94 21.55 -2.47 -7.61
CA THR A 94 22.29 -1.21 -7.63
C THR A 94 21.65 -0.18 -6.69
N ALA A 95 20.32 -0.10 -6.67
CA ALA A 95 19.61 0.80 -5.77
C ALA A 95 19.87 0.49 -4.29
N GLU A 96 19.80 -0.78 -3.89
CA GLU A 96 20.12 -1.21 -2.52
C GLU A 96 21.58 -0.89 -2.15
N ASP A 97 22.54 -1.20 -3.03
CA ASP A 97 23.96 -0.94 -2.82
C ASP A 97 24.25 0.56 -2.64
N MET A 98 23.48 1.43 -3.30
CA MET A 98 23.58 2.90 -3.18
C MET A 98 22.90 3.47 -1.93
N GLY A 99 22.20 2.64 -1.16
CA GLY A 99 21.50 3.07 0.06
C GLY A 99 20.18 3.79 -0.21
N ILE A 100 19.52 3.49 -1.33
CA ILE A 100 18.11 3.84 -1.54
C ILE A 100 17.25 3.10 -0.50
N ARG A 101 16.23 3.78 0.01
CA ARG A 101 15.42 3.35 1.15
C ARG A 101 14.12 2.65 0.77
N GLY A 102 13.76 2.70 -0.51
CA GLY A 102 12.62 1.98 -1.07
C GLY A 102 12.44 2.27 -2.56
N VAL A 103 11.69 1.41 -3.24
CA VAL A 103 11.27 1.59 -4.63
C VAL A 103 9.78 1.36 -4.73
N VAL A 104 9.05 2.31 -5.30
CA VAL A 104 7.61 2.25 -5.57
C VAL A 104 7.41 2.27 -7.08
N VAL A 105 6.73 1.26 -7.60
CA VAL A 105 6.46 1.12 -9.03
C VAL A 105 5.01 0.77 -9.32
N GLY A 106 4.53 1.17 -10.50
CA GLY A 106 3.21 0.75 -11.00
C GLY A 106 3.14 -0.74 -11.27
N SER A 107 4.21 -1.29 -11.85
CA SER A 107 4.31 -2.72 -12.13
C SER A 107 5.71 -3.32 -12.08
N VAL A 108 5.73 -4.64 -11.91
CA VAL A 108 6.95 -5.46 -11.96
C VAL A 108 6.64 -6.82 -12.62
N PRO A 109 7.55 -7.39 -13.44
CA PRO A 109 7.40 -8.76 -13.92
C PRO A 109 7.28 -9.76 -12.76
N GLY A 110 6.37 -10.72 -12.87
CA GLY A 110 6.13 -11.70 -11.80
C GLY A 110 7.38 -12.51 -11.41
N ALA A 111 8.28 -12.76 -12.35
CA ALA A 111 9.56 -13.44 -12.10
C ALA A 111 10.48 -12.64 -11.14
N LEU A 112 10.34 -11.31 -11.09
CA LEU A 112 11.14 -10.48 -10.20
C LEU A 112 10.60 -10.42 -8.77
N CYS A 113 9.33 -10.74 -8.53
CA CYS A 113 8.74 -10.65 -7.18
C CYS A 113 9.54 -11.49 -6.17
N GLN A 114 9.80 -12.76 -6.50
CA GLN A 114 10.57 -13.66 -5.62
C GLN A 114 12.05 -13.27 -5.47
N LEU A 115 12.60 -12.56 -6.45
CA LEU A 115 13.97 -12.07 -6.37
C LEU A 115 14.04 -10.81 -5.49
N ALA A 116 13.04 -9.94 -5.60
CA ALA A 116 12.88 -8.72 -4.83
C ALA A 116 12.69 -9.00 -3.32
N ASP A 117 12.13 -10.14 -2.93
CA ASP A 117 12.00 -10.58 -1.52
C ASP A 117 13.35 -10.76 -0.79
N ARG A 118 14.47 -10.84 -1.52
CA ARG A 118 15.81 -11.02 -0.93
C ARG A 118 16.48 -9.72 -0.50
N PHE A 119 15.96 -8.59 -0.98
CA PHE A 119 16.50 -7.27 -0.67
C PHE A 119 15.97 -6.78 0.67
N ARG A 120 16.80 -6.04 1.38
CA ARG A 120 16.41 -5.27 2.57
C ARG A 120 15.70 -3.98 2.19
N MET A 121 16.02 -3.43 1.02
CA MET A 121 15.28 -2.32 0.45
C MET A 121 13.87 -2.79 0.02
N PRO A 122 12.79 -2.18 0.54
CA PRO A 122 11.44 -2.56 0.15
C PRO A 122 11.12 -2.15 -1.29
N VAL A 123 10.41 -3.04 -1.98
CA VAL A 123 9.80 -2.77 -3.29
C VAL A 123 8.28 -2.81 -3.11
N LEU A 124 7.58 -1.76 -3.48
CA LEU A 124 6.11 -1.67 -3.46
C LEU A 124 5.60 -1.59 -4.90
N VAL A 125 4.61 -2.40 -5.21
CA VAL A 125 3.91 -2.40 -6.50
C VAL A 125 2.49 -1.90 -6.29
N THR A 126 2.09 -0.81 -6.96
CA THR A 126 0.80 -0.15 -6.73
C THR A 126 -0.34 -0.71 -7.57
N ASP A 127 -0.09 -1.13 -8.81
CA ASP A 127 -1.16 -1.41 -9.77
C ASP A 127 -1.15 -2.86 -10.29
N HIS A 128 -0.03 -3.36 -10.84
CA HIS A 128 -0.03 -4.59 -11.66
C HIS A 128 1.21 -5.48 -11.49
N ILE A 129 1.03 -6.80 -11.67
CA ILE A 129 2.14 -7.73 -11.94
C ILE A 129 2.22 -7.92 -13.46
N GLY A 130 3.36 -7.59 -14.06
CA GLY A 130 3.57 -7.57 -15.50
C GLY A 130 4.28 -6.29 -15.95
N LYS A 131 3.98 -5.83 -17.16
CA LYS A 131 4.52 -4.58 -17.74
C LYS A 131 3.36 -3.67 -18.11
N GLN A 132 2.94 -2.85 -17.16
CA GLN A 132 1.90 -1.83 -17.34
C GLN A 132 2.32 -0.52 -16.66
N PRO A 133 1.90 0.64 -17.18
CA PRO A 133 2.16 1.90 -16.52
C PRO A 133 1.49 1.95 -15.14
N MET A 134 2.05 2.76 -14.25
CA MET A 134 1.38 3.21 -13.03
C MET A 134 0.08 3.93 -13.42
N SER A 135 -0.95 3.85 -12.59
CA SER A 135 -2.15 4.67 -12.85
C SER A 135 -1.82 6.16 -12.73
N SER A 136 -2.30 6.97 -13.68
CA SER A 136 -2.02 8.42 -13.72
C SER A 136 -2.37 9.11 -12.40
N ARG A 137 -3.48 8.72 -11.76
CA ARG A 137 -3.89 9.23 -10.46
C ARG A 137 -2.86 8.95 -9.35
N THR A 138 -2.32 7.74 -9.29
CA THR A 138 -1.31 7.37 -8.28
C THR A 138 -0.03 8.12 -8.55
N TYR A 139 0.38 8.20 -9.83
CA TYR A 139 1.56 8.95 -10.24
C TYR A 139 1.43 10.44 -9.92
N GLU A 140 0.31 11.08 -10.23
CA GLU A 140 0.03 12.50 -9.92
C GLU A 140 0.06 12.77 -8.42
N LEU A 141 -0.51 11.87 -7.60
CA LEU A 141 -0.44 11.97 -6.13
C LEU A 141 1.00 11.91 -5.64
N LEU A 142 1.77 10.93 -6.11
CA LEU A 142 3.17 10.76 -5.71
C LEU A 142 4.03 11.93 -6.21
N GLN A 143 3.78 12.40 -7.43
CA GLN A 143 4.46 13.56 -8.01
C GLN A 143 4.20 14.83 -7.21
N GLY A 144 2.96 15.07 -6.77
CA GLY A 144 2.61 16.17 -5.86
C GLY A 144 3.24 16.04 -4.46
N ALA A 145 3.76 14.85 -4.13
CA ALA A 145 4.45 14.55 -2.89
C ALA A 145 5.98 14.41 -3.05
N SER A 146 6.56 14.82 -4.19
CA SER A 146 8.02 14.86 -4.37
C SER A 146 8.70 15.62 -3.23
N ASP A 147 9.87 15.15 -2.81
CA ASP A 147 10.68 15.64 -1.68
C ASP A 147 9.99 15.57 -0.30
N ARG A 148 8.79 14.99 -0.20
CA ARG A 148 8.16 14.72 1.10
C ARG A 148 8.64 13.40 1.67
N GLU A 149 8.73 13.35 2.99
CA GLU A 149 8.94 12.12 3.72
C GLU A 149 7.78 11.15 3.51
N ALA A 150 8.11 9.88 3.30
CA ALA A 150 7.12 8.81 3.22
C ALA A 150 7.60 7.55 3.95
N THR A 151 6.63 6.76 4.37
CA THR A 151 6.85 5.46 5.00
C THR A 151 6.26 4.38 4.12
N LEU A 152 7.08 3.41 3.75
CA LEU A 152 6.66 2.19 3.08
C LEU A 152 6.51 1.11 4.15
N LEU A 153 5.30 0.59 4.31
CA LEU A 153 5.00 -0.53 5.18
C LEU A 153 4.78 -1.79 4.33
N GLY A 154 5.64 -2.78 4.52
CA GLY A 154 5.48 -4.09 3.92
C GLY A 154 4.32 -4.84 4.57
N ALA A 155 3.41 -5.40 3.77
CA ALA A 155 2.42 -6.32 4.32
C ALA A 155 3.14 -7.58 4.82
N PRO A 156 2.83 -8.10 6.02
CA PRO A 156 3.34 -9.39 6.46
C PRO A 156 2.96 -10.46 5.44
N GLN A 157 3.91 -11.28 4.99
CA GLN A 157 3.76 -12.26 3.90
C GLN A 157 2.57 -13.24 4.07
N PHE A 158 2.02 -13.35 5.28
CA PHE A 158 0.91 -14.25 5.64
C PHE A 158 -0.41 -13.54 5.99
N SER A 159 -0.47 -12.22 5.91
CA SER A 159 -1.68 -11.45 6.25
C SER A 159 -2.55 -11.21 5.01
N ARG A 160 -3.67 -11.92 4.90
CA ARG A 160 -4.70 -11.67 3.86
C ARG A 160 -5.52 -10.40 4.11
N SER A 161 -5.25 -9.67 5.19
CA SER A 161 -6.04 -8.52 5.63
C SER A 161 -5.27 -7.19 5.57
N HIS A 162 -3.94 -7.22 5.47
CA HIS A 162 -3.13 -5.99 5.43
C HIS A 162 -2.52 -5.90 4.03
N ARG A 163 -2.82 -4.80 3.32
CA ARG A 163 -2.16 -4.46 2.06
C ARG A 163 -0.85 -3.76 2.38
N PRO A 164 0.16 -3.85 1.51
CA PRO A 164 1.35 -3.03 1.68
C PRO A 164 0.96 -1.58 1.40
N GLU A 165 1.55 -0.65 2.12
CA GLU A 165 1.08 0.74 2.15
C GLU A 165 2.25 1.70 2.01
N LEU A 166 2.03 2.81 1.33
CA LEU A 166 2.88 4.00 1.40
C LEU A 166 2.09 5.12 2.07
N ILE A 167 2.60 5.60 3.19
CA ILE A 167 2.00 6.70 3.96
C ILE A 167 2.85 7.94 3.76
N ILE A 168 2.20 9.04 3.37
CA ILE A 168 2.84 10.34 3.15
C ILE A 168 2.24 11.33 4.16
N PRO A 169 2.91 11.59 5.29
CA PRO A 169 2.41 12.50 6.30
C PRO A 169 2.27 13.92 5.72
N LEU A 170 1.15 14.57 6.03
CA LEU A 170 0.89 15.95 5.69
C LEU A 170 0.76 16.76 7.00
N PRO A 171 1.12 18.05 7.00
CA PRO A 171 0.88 18.90 8.16
C PRO A 171 -0.61 18.84 8.54
N ALA A 172 -0.89 18.61 9.81
CA ALA A 172 -2.25 18.57 10.31
C ALA A 172 -2.87 19.98 10.16
N ASN A 173 -3.74 20.16 9.17
CA ASN A 173 -4.63 21.31 9.11
C ASN A 173 -5.91 20.93 9.84
N GLN A 174 -6.30 21.73 10.84
CA GLN A 174 -7.45 21.44 11.72
C GLN A 174 -8.79 21.30 10.97
N ASP A 175 -8.85 21.73 9.70
CA ASP A 175 -10.03 21.68 8.83
C ASP A 175 -10.06 20.51 7.83
N MET A 176 -9.03 19.64 7.83
CA MET A 176 -9.10 18.39 7.06
C MET A 176 -10.01 17.43 7.83
N GLY A 177 -11.31 17.50 7.53
CA GLY A 177 -12.30 16.56 8.06
C GLY A 177 -11.81 15.12 7.95
N LEU A 178 -12.19 14.29 8.93
CA LEU A 178 -11.80 12.88 9.07
C LEU A 178 -11.97 12.09 7.76
N SER A 179 -10.97 12.12 6.89
CA SER A 179 -10.84 11.21 5.76
C SER A 179 -10.29 9.91 6.33
N ALA A 180 -11.24 9.10 6.77
CA ALA A 180 -11.00 7.91 7.57
C ALA A 180 -10.03 6.91 6.92
N GLY A 181 -9.25 6.28 7.79
CA GLY A 181 -8.32 5.22 7.44
C GLY A 181 -9.00 3.97 6.82
N PRO A 182 -8.20 2.93 6.54
CA PRO A 182 -8.61 1.73 5.80
C PRO A 182 -9.76 0.92 6.45
N ASP A 183 -10.17 1.27 7.67
CA ASP A 183 -11.32 0.71 8.38
C ASP A 183 -12.64 1.47 8.15
N LYS A 184 -12.71 2.43 7.22
CA LYS A 184 -14.02 3.00 6.85
C LYS A 184 -14.85 1.89 6.19
N ALA A 185 -15.88 1.43 6.91
CA ALA A 185 -16.85 0.51 6.35
C ALA A 185 -17.36 1.08 5.03
N LEU A 186 -17.34 0.24 3.99
CA LEU A 186 -17.90 0.58 2.69
C LEU A 186 -19.29 1.16 2.87
N ALA A 187 -19.56 2.31 2.24
CA ALA A 187 -20.82 3.03 2.32
C ALA A 187 -21.35 3.39 0.94
N GLU A 188 -22.67 3.53 0.84
CA GLU A 188 -23.32 3.95 -0.40
C GLU A 188 -22.87 5.36 -0.81
N GLY A 189 -22.75 5.57 -2.12
CA GLY A 189 -22.31 6.84 -2.71
C GLY A 189 -20.79 7.05 -2.79
N GLN A 190 -19.98 6.20 -2.13
CA GLN A 190 -18.51 6.28 -2.19
C GLN A 190 -17.97 5.91 -3.57
N THR A 191 -16.86 6.54 -3.96
CA THR A 191 -16.10 6.14 -5.14
C THR A 191 -15.14 5.02 -4.77
N VAL A 192 -15.05 3.99 -5.59
CA VAL A 192 -14.15 2.84 -5.37
C VAL A 192 -13.34 2.52 -6.62
N ARG A 193 -12.11 2.06 -6.44
CA ARG A 193 -11.29 1.41 -7.47
C ARG A 193 -11.40 -0.10 -7.32
N LEU A 194 -11.64 -0.79 -8.41
CA LEU A 194 -11.76 -2.25 -8.43
C LEU A 194 -10.37 -2.88 -8.58
N THR A 195 -10.02 -3.80 -7.71
CA THR A 195 -8.66 -4.35 -7.62
C THR A 195 -8.50 -5.75 -8.23
N ARG A 196 -9.59 -6.34 -8.76
CA ARG A 196 -9.58 -7.70 -9.34
C ARG A 196 -10.25 -7.75 -10.70
N GLU A 197 -9.77 -8.69 -11.52
CA GLU A 197 -10.40 -9.06 -12.78
C GLU A 197 -11.87 -9.47 -12.58
N PRO A 198 -12.75 -9.21 -13.57
CA PRO A 198 -12.47 -8.68 -14.91
C PRO A 198 -12.44 -7.13 -14.99
N TYR A 199 -12.57 -6.44 -13.86
CA TYR A 199 -12.72 -4.98 -13.82
C TYR A 199 -11.53 -4.31 -13.14
N ARG A 200 -10.36 -4.95 -13.10
CA ARG A 200 -9.18 -4.40 -12.40
C ARG A 200 -8.83 -3.02 -12.96
N GLY A 201 -8.58 -2.06 -12.06
CA GLY A 201 -8.27 -0.67 -12.40
C GLY A 201 -9.48 0.19 -12.76
N ALA A 202 -10.67 -0.41 -12.92
CA ALA A 202 -11.89 0.36 -13.17
C ALA A 202 -12.32 1.13 -11.92
N TYR A 203 -12.86 2.32 -12.13
CA TYR A 203 -13.48 3.13 -11.09
C TYR A 203 -15.01 3.05 -11.20
N GLY A 204 -15.67 3.12 -10.05
CA GLY A 204 -17.12 3.18 -10.01
C GLY A 204 -17.63 3.74 -8.68
N ARG A 205 -18.95 3.94 -8.62
CA ARG A 205 -19.64 4.46 -7.45
C ARG A 205 -20.46 3.37 -6.78
N VAL A 206 -20.36 3.25 -5.46
CA VAL A 206 -21.14 2.29 -4.67
C VAL A 206 -22.61 2.69 -4.74
N LYS A 207 -23.43 1.87 -5.41
CA LYS A 207 -24.87 2.09 -5.55
C LYS A 207 -25.64 1.56 -4.35
N SER A 208 -25.33 0.33 -3.92
CA SER A 208 -25.93 -0.24 -2.72
C SER A 208 -25.12 -1.40 -2.14
N ILE A 209 -25.33 -1.68 -0.86
CA ILE A 209 -24.63 -2.73 -0.12
C ILE A 209 -25.65 -3.78 0.36
N PRO A 210 -25.74 -4.94 -0.30
CA PRO A 210 -26.65 -6.00 0.13
C PRO A 210 -26.33 -6.49 1.55
N ALA A 211 -27.36 -6.64 2.39
CA ALA A 211 -27.22 -7.16 3.75
C ALA A 211 -26.76 -8.63 3.81
N THR A 212 -26.97 -9.38 2.72
CA THR A 212 -26.63 -10.80 2.60
C THR A 212 -25.49 -11.04 1.61
N THR A 213 -24.66 -12.05 1.87
CA THR A 213 -23.59 -12.47 0.96
C THR A 213 -24.16 -12.95 -0.37
N ARG A 214 -23.52 -12.59 -1.49
CA ARG A 214 -23.91 -13.07 -2.82
C ARG A 214 -22.90 -14.07 -3.37
N LEU A 215 -23.40 -14.99 -4.20
CA LEU A 215 -22.57 -15.93 -4.93
C LEU A 215 -21.86 -15.18 -6.07
N LEU A 216 -20.54 -15.21 -6.06
CA LEU A 216 -19.71 -14.69 -7.14
C LEU A 216 -19.66 -15.69 -8.30
N PRO A 217 -19.30 -15.26 -9.52
CA PRO A 217 -19.18 -16.16 -10.68
C PRO A 217 -18.23 -17.34 -10.47
N ASN A 218 -17.28 -17.22 -9.55
CA ASN A 218 -16.35 -18.28 -9.16
C ASN A 218 -16.91 -19.26 -8.10
N GLY A 219 -18.20 -19.18 -7.76
CA GLY A 219 -18.85 -20.05 -6.78
C GLY A 219 -18.63 -19.69 -5.31
N VAL A 220 -17.87 -18.64 -5.01
CA VAL A 220 -17.62 -18.20 -3.62
C VAL A 220 -18.72 -17.23 -3.17
N ARG A 221 -19.25 -17.42 -1.95
CA ARG A 221 -20.13 -16.43 -1.32
C ARG A 221 -19.31 -15.35 -0.62
N SER A 222 -19.55 -14.09 -0.96
CA SER A 222 -18.86 -12.95 -0.34
C SER A 222 -19.82 -11.82 0.00
N ARG A 223 -19.47 -11.05 1.04
CA ARG A 223 -20.01 -9.69 1.22
C ARG A 223 -19.36 -8.76 0.19
N GLY A 224 -20.06 -7.67 -0.14
CA GLY A 224 -19.65 -6.76 -1.20
C GLY A 224 -20.73 -5.73 -1.50
N ALA A 225 -20.54 -4.99 -2.58
CA ALA A 225 -21.48 -3.96 -3.02
C ALA A 225 -21.78 -4.04 -4.50
N LEU A 226 -22.91 -3.43 -4.88
CA LEU A 226 -23.22 -3.11 -6.26
C LEU A 226 -22.51 -1.79 -6.60
N VAL A 227 -21.60 -1.84 -7.57
CA VAL A 227 -20.81 -0.71 -8.04
C VAL A 227 -21.27 -0.35 -9.45
N GLU A 228 -21.62 0.91 -9.66
CA GLU A 228 -21.90 1.48 -10.97
C GLU A 228 -20.58 1.96 -11.59
N LEU A 229 -20.17 1.33 -12.69
CA LEU A 229 -18.96 1.66 -13.43
C LEU A 229 -19.20 2.85 -14.35
N SER A 230 -18.13 3.48 -14.82
CA SER A 230 -18.17 4.61 -15.75
C SER A 230 -18.90 4.33 -17.07
N ASN A 231 -19.02 3.07 -17.47
CA ASN A 231 -19.77 2.64 -18.66
C ASN A 231 -21.28 2.45 -18.40
N GLY A 232 -21.78 2.82 -17.22
CA GLY A 232 -23.19 2.69 -16.80
C GLY A 232 -23.61 1.27 -16.37
N SER A 233 -22.71 0.28 -16.45
CA SER A 233 -23.00 -1.07 -15.97
C SER A 233 -22.91 -1.15 -14.45
N THR A 234 -23.81 -1.92 -13.83
CA THR A 234 -23.77 -2.21 -12.39
C THR A 234 -23.26 -3.62 -12.16
N VAL A 235 -22.20 -3.77 -11.37
CA VAL A 235 -21.55 -5.06 -11.08
C VAL A 235 -21.47 -5.31 -9.59
N PHE A 236 -21.60 -6.56 -9.16
CA PHE A 236 -21.39 -6.93 -7.76
C PHE A 236 -19.92 -7.23 -7.51
N VAL A 237 -19.30 -6.50 -6.58
CA VAL A 237 -17.88 -6.64 -6.26
C VAL A 237 -17.72 -6.93 -4.77
N ALA A 238 -16.91 -7.93 -4.44
CA ALA A 238 -16.58 -8.25 -3.05
C ALA A 238 -15.88 -7.06 -2.37
N ASP A 239 -16.17 -6.84 -1.09
CA ASP A 239 -15.56 -5.82 -0.23
C ASP A 239 -14.03 -5.74 -0.40
N ARG A 240 -13.35 -6.88 -0.32
CA ARG A 240 -11.88 -6.99 -0.46
C ARG A 240 -11.33 -6.66 -1.84
N ASN A 241 -12.20 -6.56 -2.86
CA ASN A 241 -11.84 -6.25 -4.24
C ASN A 241 -12.09 -4.77 -4.57
N MET A 242 -12.45 -3.96 -3.58
CA MET A 242 -12.68 -2.53 -3.71
C MET A 242 -11.68 -1.78 -2.83
N GLU A 243 -11.15 -0.69 -3.35
CA GLU A 243 -10.38 0.30 -2.62
C GLU A 243 -11.21 1.58 -2.59
N ILE A 244 -11.48 2.11 -1.40
CA ILE A 244 -12.27 3.35 -1.23
C ILE A 244 -11.38 4.52 -1.64
N ILE A 245 -11.88 5.28 -2.60
CA ILE A 245 -11.23 6.45 -3.14
C ILE A 245 -11.87 7.66 -2.47
N THR A 246 -11.10 8.29 -1.58
CA THR A 246 -11.50 9.50 -0.84
C THR A 246 -11.06 10.75 -1.57
#